data_AF-A0A519H071-F1
#
_entry.id   AF-A0A519H071-F1
#
_cell.length_a   1.000
_cell.length_b   1.000
_cell.length_c   1.000
_cell.angle_alpha   90.00
_cell.angle_beta   90.00
_cell.angle_gamma   90.00
#
_symmetry.space_group_name_H-M   'P 1'
#
loop_
_entity.id
_entity.type
_entity.pdbx_description
1 polymer ?
#
loop_
_entity_poly.entity_id
_entity_poly.type
_entity_poly.pdbx_seq_one_letter_code
_entity_poly.pdbx_strand_id
1 'polypeptide(L)' 'RVEHPVIGWLPNVALPIRYSGTPVADPKPAPAVGQHTEEVLRETLGYSDERIAALRASGALSASAPAAKSPAPAQAEAAA' A
#
# COMPACT_ATOMS: atom_id res chain seq x y z
N ARG A 1 4.26 -4.77 14.68
CA ARG A 1 3.81 -5.68 13.59
C ARG A 1 2.67 -5.01 12.85
N VAL A 2 2.56 -5.20 11.54
CA VAL A 2 1.50 -4.63 10.70
C VAL A 2 0.87 -5.76 9.91
N GLU A 3 -0.46 -5.80 9.84
CA GLU A 3 -1.17 -6.79 9.05
C GLU A 3 -1.20 -6.34 7.58
N HIS A 4 -0.65 -7.16 6.69
CA HIS A 4 -0.67 -6.94 5.25
C HIS A 4 -1.73 -7.85 4.61
N PRO A 5 -2.61 -7.34 3.74
CA PRO A 5 -3.75 -8.10 3.19
C PRO A 5 -3.34 -9.36 2.43
N VAL A 6 -2.10 -9.41 1.95
CA VAL A 6 -1.59 -10.50 1.10
C VAL A 6 -0.57 -11.40 1.78
N ILE A 7 0.24 -10.84 2.70
CA ILE A 7 1.42 -11.53 3.27
C ILE A 7 1.19 -11.87 4.76
N GLY A 8 0.11 -11.35 5.36
CA GLY A 8 -0.18 -11.50 6.78
C GLY A 8 0.69 -10.57 7.63
N TRP A 9 1.11 -11.05 8.80
CA TRP A 9 1.82 -10.22 9.77
C TRP A 9 3.26 -9.92 9.36
N LEU A 10 3.56 -8.64 9.12
CA LEU A 10 4.91 -8.15 8.87
C LEU A 10 5.54 -7.60 10.17
N PRO A 11 6.80 -7.95 10.47
CA PRO A 11 7.56 -7.24 11.49
C PRO A 11 7.74 -5.79 11.05
N ASN A 12 7.51 -4.86 11.96
CA ASN A 12 7.68 -3.43 11.69
C ASN A 12 8.30 -2.77 12.92
N VAL A 13 9.20 -1.82 12.68
CA VAL A 13 9.87 -1.04 13.73
C VAL A 13 8.90 0.02 14.23
N ALA A 14 8.71 0.08 15.55
CA ALA A 14 7.89 1.12 16.16
C ALA A 14 8.61 2.46 16.15
N LEU A 15 7.87 3.56 16.06
CA LEU A 15 8.44 4.90 16.18
C LEU A 15 9.04 5.07 17.59
N PRO A 16 10.35 5.39 17.72
CA PRO A 16 11.02 5.45 19.03
C PRO A 16 10.66 6.71 19.83
N ILE A 17 10.06 7.71 19.17
CA ILE A 17 9.69 8.99 19.78
C ILE A 17 8.23 8.93 20.22
N ARG A 18 7.94 9.48 21.41
CA ARG A 18 6.59 9.64 21.94
C ARG A 18 6.14 11.10 21.78
N TYR A 19 4.93 11.27 21.28
CA TYR A 19 4.29 12.58 21.10
C TYR A 19 3.18 12.74 22.14
N SER A 20 3.13 13.89 22.81
CA SER A 20 2.12 14.19 23.83
C SER A 20 0.88 14.89 23.26
N GLY A 21 1.05 15.79 22.28
CA GLY A 21 -0.05 16.56 21.68
C GLY A 21 -0.68 15.92 20.45
N THR A 22 0.06 15.11 19.71
CA THR A 22 -0.39 14.45 18.47
C THR A 22 0.01 12.98 18.49
N PRO A 23 -0.82 12.10 19.11
CA PRO A 23 -0.55 10.67 19.12
C PRO A 23 -0.33 10.15 17.70
N VAL A 24 0.61 9.21 17.58
CA VAL A 24 0.99 8.63 16.29
C VAL A 24 -0.14 7.70 15.84
N ALA A 25 -0.53 7.80 14.57
CA ALA A 25 -1.49 6.88 13.99
C ALA A 25 -0.93 5.45 13.93
N ASP A 26 -1.82 4.47 14.08
CA ASP A 26 -1.43 3.07 13.97
C ASP A 26 -0.83 2.79 12.58
N PRO A 27 0.29 2.05 12.51
CA PRO A 27 0.95 1.77 11.25
C PRO A 27 0.08 0.86 10.38
N LYS A 28 -0.14 1.29 9.14
CA LYS A 28 -0.85 0.53 8.10
C LYS A 28 0.15 -0.08 7.12
N PRO A 29 -0.22 -1.17 6.42
CA PRO A 29 0.63 -1.73 5.38
C PRO A 29 0.88 -0.71 4.27
N ALA A 30 2.02 -0.82 3.59
CA ALA A 30 2.29 -0.03 2.40
C ALA A 30 1.23 -0.33 1.32
N PRO A 31 0.77 0.69 0.56
CA PRO A 31 -0.20 0.46 -0.48
C PRO A 31 0.39 -0.34 -1.64
N ALA A 32 -0.47 -1.07 -2.35
CA ALA A 32 -0.10 -1.72 -3.59
C ALA A 32 0.16 -0.69 -4.72
N VAL A 33 0.87 -1.13 -5.76
CA VAL A 33 1.10 -0.31 -6.95
C VAL A 33 -0.26 0.08 -7.57
N GLY A 34 -0.54 1.39 -7.59
CA GLY A 34 -1.76 1.95 -8.16
C GLY A 34 -3.01 1.84 -7.30
N GLN A 35 -2.92 1.41 -6.03
CA GLN A 35 -4.08 1.18 -5.14
C GLN A 35 -5.02 2.39 -5.03
N HIS A 36 -4.48 3.62 -4.99
CA HIS A 36 -5.26 4.85 -4.84
C HIS A 36 -5.32 5.69 -6.11
N THR A 37 -4.91 5.16 -7.27
CA THR A 37 -4.86 5.93 -8.52
C THR A 37 -6.23 6.50 -8.89
N GLU A 38 -7.29 5.69 -8.85
CA GLU A 38 -8.63 6.15 -9.20
C GLU A 38 -9.20 7.14 -8.19
N GLU A 39 -8.99 6.89 -6.90
CA GLU A 39 -9.40 7.79 -5.81
C GLU A 39 -8.80 9.18 -6.01
N VAL A 40 -7.49 9.28 -6.21
CA VAL A 40 -6.81 10.56 -6.42
C VAL A 40 -7.25 11.25 -7.71
N LEU A 41 -7.39 10.49 -8.82
CA LEU A 41 -7.84 11.06 -10.09
C LEU A 41 -9.27 11.61 -9.98
N ARG A 42 -10.16 10.91 -9.28
CA ARG A 42 -11.57 11.29 -9.12
C ARG A 42 -11.75 12.39 -8.08
N GLU A 43 -11.27 12.17 -6.86
CA GLU A 43 -11.61 12.99 -5.70
C GLU A 43 -10.70 14.21 -5.58
N THR A 44 -9.39 14.04 -5.81
CA THR A 44 -8.42 15.13 -5.68
C THR A 44 -8.32 15.96 -6.95
N LEU A 45 -8.33 15.31 -8.12
CA LEU A 45 -8.14 15.97 -9.42
C LEU A 45 -9.45 16.21 -10.19
N GLY A 46 -10.58 15.68 -9.72
CA GLY A 46 -11.90 15.93 -10.31
C GLY A 46 -12.09 15.35 -11.71
N TYR A 47 -11.37 14.28 -12.07
CA TYR A 47 -11.52 13.68 -13.40
C TYR A 47 -12.82 12.89 -13.48
N SER A 48 -13.49 12.99 -14.63
CA SER A 48 -14.67 12.19 -14.92
C SER A 48 -14.29 10.73 -15.18
N ASP A 49 -15.27 9.83 -15.04
CA ASP A 49 -15.09 8.40 -15.29
C ASP A 49 -14.64 8.14 -16.74
N GLU A 50 -15.15 8.91 -17.71
CA GLU A 50 -14.76 8.79 -19.12
C GLU A 50 -13.28 9.16 -19.33
N ARG A 51 -12.81 10.20 -18.64
CA ARG A 51 -11.41 10.64 -18.74
C ARG A 51 -10.47 9.62 -18.09
N ILE A 52 -10.85 9.04 -16.96
CA ILE A 52 -10.08 7.99 -16.29
C ILE A 52 -10.02 6.74 -17.18
N ALA A 53 -11.14 6.36 -17.81
CA ALA A 53 -11.19 5.25 -18.76
C ALA A 53 -10.27 5.47 -19.96
N ALA A 54 -10.23 6.69 -20.52
CA ALA A 54 -9.33 7.02 -21.63
C ALA A 54 -7.85 6.91 -21.24
N LEU A 55 -7.46 7.38 -20.05
CA LEU A 55 -6.08 7.25 -19.54
C LEU A 55 -5.67 5.80 -19.31
N ARG A 56 -6.61 4.96 -18.86
CA ARG A 56 -6.40 3.52 -18.76
C ARG A 56 -6.21 2.89 -20.14
N ALA A 57 -7.07 3.23 -21.10
CA ALA A 57 -7.00 2.72 -22.47
C ALA A 57 -5.71 3.15 -23.19
N SER A 58 -5.17 4.33 -22.88
CA SER A 58 -3.91 4.82 -23.45
C SER A 58 -2.66 4.17 -22.84
N GLY A 59 -2.81 3.30 -21.84
CA GLY A 59 -1.68 2.69 -21.12
C GLY A 59 -0.92 3.65 -20.20
N ALA A 60 -1.46 4.85 -19.93
CA ALA A 60 -0.83 5.82 -19.04
C ALA A 60 -0.95 5.42 -17.56
N LEU A 61 -1.93 4.57 -17.22
CA LEU A 61 -2.12 4.04 -15.87
C LEU A 61 -1.60 2.60 -15.78
N SER A 62 -0.82 2.30 -14.73
CA SER A 62 -0.45 0.93 -14.39
C SER A 62 -1.69 0.09 -14.09
N ALA A 63 -1.72 -1.17 -14.52
CA ALA A 63 -2.71 -2.13 -14.05
C ALA A 63 -2.59 -2.28 -12.53
N SER A 64 -3.68 -2.04 -11.79
CA SER A 64 -3.76 -2.31 -10.36
C SER A 64 -3.91 -3.82 -10.17
N ALA A 65 -2.80 -4.53 -10.04
CA ALA A 65 -2.83 -5.93 -9.59
C ALA A 65 -2.57 -5.98 -8.08
N PRO A 66 -3.32 -6.78 -7.29
CA PRO A 66 -2.82 -7.25 -6.02
C PRO A 66 -1.77 -8.33 -6.35
N ALA A 67 -0.55 -7.92 -6.69
CA ALA A 67 0.53 -8.88 -6.96
C ALA A 67 1.11 -9.35 -5.62
N ALA A 68 0.41 -10.32 -5.02
CA ALA A 68 1.00 -11.32 -4.16
C ALA A 68 2.17 -11.97 -4.92
N LYS A 69 3.40 -11.58 -4.61
CA LYS A 69 4.48 -12.57 -4.65
C LYS A 69 4.22 -13.48 -3.46
N SER A 70 4.06 -14.78 -3.71
CA SER A 70 4.04 -15.81 -2.67
C SER A 70 5.14 -15.52 -1.66
N PRO A 71 4.89 -15.64 -0.34
CA PRO A 71 5.97 -15.48 0.62
C PRO A 71 7.05 -16.50 0.24
N ALA A 72 8.24 -16.00 -0.10
CA ALA A 72 9.43 -16.82 -0.13
C ALA A 72 9.50 -17.56 1.23
N PRO A 73 9.87 -18.85 1.25
CA PRO A 73 9.89 -19.60 2.50
C PRO A 73 10.73 -18.81 3.50
N ALA A 74 10.15 -18.58 4.67
CA ALA A 74 10.86 -18.05 5.81
C ALA A 74 12.15 -18.86 5.97
N GLN A 75 13.28 -18.28 5.55
CA GLN A 75 14.57 -18.86 5.85
C GLN A 75 14.77 -18.65 7.35
N ALA A 76 14.52 -19.74 8.06
CA ALA A 76 15.04 -19.98 9.38
C ALA A 76 16.58 -19.91 9.32
N GLU A 77 17.15 -18.92 10.00
CA GLU A 77 18.48 -19.00 10.59
C GLU A 77 18.49 -18.00 11.74
N ALA A 78 18.22 -18.50 12.95
CA ALA A 78 19.24 -18.97 13.89
C ALA A 78 19.86 -17.77 14.62
N ALA A 79 19.23 -17.47 15.75
CA ALA A 79 19.87 -16.78 16.84
C ALA A 79 21.11 -17.59 17.27
N ALA A 80 22.25 -16.91 17.26
CA ALA A 80 23.38 -17.15 18.16
C ALA A 80 23.88 -15.78 18.59
#